data_AF-A0A519V5X5-F1
#
_entry.id   AF-A0A519V5X5-F1
#
_cell.length_a   1.000
_cell.length_b   1.000
_cell.length_c   1.000
_cell.angle_alpha   90.00
_cell.angle_beta   90.00
_cell.angle_gamma   90.00
#
_symmetry.space_group_name_H-M   'P 1'
#
loop_
_entity.id
_entity.type
_entity.pdbx_description
1 polymer ?
#
loop_
_entity_poly.entity_id
_entity_poly.type
_entity_poly.pdbx_seq_one_letter_code
_entity_poly.pdbx_strand_id
1 'polypeptide(L)'
;MSLSANAQLLVEKEKYGRADSLRGYLSPMRTCYDINYYHLDLKIDIDKKAISGSNEFKFTATRDFTKLQFDLFANLKVEKVIYQGKSL
;
A
#
# COMPACT_ATOMS: atom_id res chain seq x y z
N MET A 1 11.80 -39.82 33.88
CA MET A 1 10.66 -39.46 33.01
C MET A 1 11.19 -38.44 32.00
N SER A 2 11.51 -38.90 30.79
CA SER A 2 12.29 -38.13 29.81
C SER A 2 11.41 -37.09 29.11
N LEU A 3 11.77 -35.81 29.18
CA LEU A 3 11.17 -34.78 28.34
C LEU A 3 11.69 -34.99 26.91
N SER A 4 10.79 -35.36 26.00
CA SER A 4 11.07 -35.32 24.57
C SER A 4 10.92 -33.88 24.09
N ALA A 5 12.01 -33.24 23.67
CA ALA A 5 11.96 -32.00 22.93
C ALA A 5 11.61 -32.31 21.47
N ASN A 6 10.41 -31.95 21.03
CA ASN A 6 10.06 -31.97 19.61
C ASN A 6 10.67 -30.74 18.94
N ALA A 7 11.83 -30.91 18.31
CA ALA A 7 12.32 -29.92 17.36
C ALA A 7 11.39 -29.91 16.14
N GLN A 8 10.85 -28.75 15.77
CA GLN A 8 10.05 -28.62 14.55
C GLN A 8 10.94 -28.88 13.32
N LEU A 9 10.81 -30.08 12.76
CA LEU A 9 11.33 -30.47 11.45
C LEU A 9 10.74 -29.54 10.38
N LEU A 10 11.62 -28.82 9.68
CA LEU A 10 11.45 -28.21 8.36
C LEU A 10 9.99 -27.99 7.93
N VAL A 11 9.30 -27.09 8.63
CA VAL A 11 8.04 -26.54 8.12
C VAL A 11 8.41 -25.73 6.88
N GLU A 12 7.76 -26.03 5.75
CA GLU A 12 7.94 -25.26 4.53
C GLU A 12 7.68 -23.79 4.85
N LYS A 13 8.72 -22.95 4.76
CA LYS A 13 8.61 -21.54 5.14
C LYS A 13 7.68 -20.88 4.12
N GLU A 14 6.56 -20.34 4.61
CA GLU A 14 5.64 -19.51 3.82
C GLU A 14 6.43 -18.59 2.89
N LYS A 15 6.19 -18.72 1.58
CA LYS A 15 6.89 -17.93 0.57
C LYS A 15 6.31 -16.52 0.58
N TYR A 16 6.92 -15.64 1.35
CA TYR A 16 6.58 -14.21 1.34
C TYR A 16 6.69 -13.64 -0.07
N GLY A 17 5.62 -13.01 -0.54
CA GLY A 17 5.55 -12.36 -1.83
C GLY A 17 6.12 -10.95 -1.80
N ARG A 18 6.28 -10.36 -3.00
CA ARG A 18 6.65 -8.94 -3.14
C ARG A 18 5.67 -8.03 -2.40
N ALA A 19 4.39 -8.37 -2.40
CA ALA A 19 3.37 -7.59 -1.73
C ALA A 19 3.51 -7.61 -0.20
N ASP A 20 4.04 -8.71 0.37
CA ASP A 20 4.34 -8.82 1.80
C ASP A 20 5.61 -8.07 2.18
N SER A 21 6.54 -7.89 1.22
CA SER A 21 7.71 -7.01 1.41
C SER A 21 7.34 -5.52 1.35
N LEU A 22 6.32 -5.17 0.55
CA LEU A 22 5.87 -3.78 0.37
C LEU A 22 4.91 -3.32 1.48
N ARG A 23 4.17 -4.26 2.08
CA ARG A 23 3.17 -4.01 3.13
C ARG A 23 3.72 -4.47 4.48
N GLY A 24 3.21 -3.92 5.58
CA GLY A 24 3.61 -4.32 6.95
C GLY A 24 4.88 -3.64 7.48
N TYR A 25 5.89 -3.35 6.64
CA TYR A 25 7.03 -2.52 7.05
C TYR A 25 6.77 -1.03 6.80
N LEU A 26 7.06 -0.18 7.78
CA LEU A 26 7.03 1.28 7.65
C LEU A 26 8.34 1.78 7.03
N SER A 27 8.48 1.54 5.73
CA SER A 27 9.66 1.93 4.97
C SER A 27 9.86 3.45 4.94
N PRO A 28 11.05 3.94 4.55
CA PRO A 28 11.27 5.37 4.41
C PRO A 28 10.29 6.06 3.46
N MET A 29 9.84 5.35 2.42
CA MET A 29 8.89 5.85 1.42
C MET A 29 7.44 5.94 1.95
N ARG A 30 7.12 5.28 3.07
CA ARG A 30 5.79 5.34 3.73
C ARG A 30 5.74 6.30 4.91
N THR A 31 6.90 6.72 5.42
CA THR A 31 7.05 7.54 6.63
C THR A 31 7.57 8.94 6.32
N CYS A 32 7.84 9.26 5.06
CA CYS A 32 8.33 10.57 4.63
C CYS A 32 7.25 11.65 4.53
N TYR A 33 5.98 11.29 4.76
CA TYR A 33 4.86 12.22 4.80
C TYR A 33 3.85 11.82 5.87
N ASP A 34 3.11 12.81 6.37
CA ASP A 34 1.99 12.65 7.27
C ASP A 34 0.70 13.12 6.56
N ILE A 35 -0.30 12.25 6.48
CA ILE A 35 -1.54 12.55 5.78
C ILE A 35 -2.42 13.45 6.64
N ASN A 36 -2.91 14.54 6.06
CA ASN A 36 -3.80 15.46 6.75
C ASN A 36 -5.25 15.32 6.27
N TYR A 37 -5.46 14.88 5.02
CA TYR A 37 -6.79 14.84 4.41
C TYR A 37 -6.86 13.87 3.22
N TYR A 38 -8.04 13.29 3.03
CA TYR A 38 -8.45 12.55 1.85
C TYR A 38 -9.75 13.11 1.28
N HIS A 39 -9.79 13.28 -0.04
CA HIS A 39 -11.00 13.44 -0.81
C HIS A 39 -11.14 12.24 -1.74
N LEU A 40 -12.21 11.46 -1.54
CA LEU A 40 -12.52 10.32 -2.38
C LEU A 40 -13.71 10.69 -3.28
N ASP A 41 -13.46 10.78 -4.58
CA ASP A 41 -14.51 10.87 -5.60
C ASP A 41 -14.68 9.48 -6.21
N LEU A 42 -15.89 8.94 -6.13
CA LEU A 42 -16.20 7.56 -6.51
C LEU A 42 -17.43 7.51 -7.42
N LYS A 43 -17.24 6.90 -8.58
CA LYS A 43 -18.31 6.48 -9.48
C LYS A 43 -18.48 4.96 -9.38
N ILE A 44 -19.71 4.54 -9.14
CA ILE A 44 -20.11 3.13 -9.05
C ILE A 44 -20.93 2.76 -10.29
N ASP A 45 -20.51 1.73 -11.01
CA ASP A 45 -21.26 1.11 -12.10
C ASP A 45 -21.78 -0.26 -11.60
N ILE A 46 -23.07 -0.30 -11.24
CA ILE A 46 -23.70 -1.48 -10.62
C ILE A 46 -23.81 -2.62 -11.62
N ASP A 47 -24.23 -2.32 -12.86
CA ASP A 47 -24.44 -3.33 -13.91
C ASP A 47 -23.12 -4.02 -14.27
N LYS A 48 -22.02 -3.26 -14.34
CA LYS A 48 -20.68 -3.80 -14.61
C LYS A 48 -19.93 -4.25 -13.36
N LYS A 49 -20.49 -4.06 -12.17
CA LYS A 49 -19.84 -4.33 -10.87
C LYS A 49 -18.45 -3.69 -10.80
N ALA A 50 -18.34 -2.44 -11.23
CA ALA A 50 -17.08 -1.72 -11.35
C ALA A 50 -17.11 -0.40 -10.59
N ILE A 51 -15.93 0.05 -10.16
CA ILE A 51 -15.73 1.37 -9.58
C ILE A 51 -14.65 2.12 -10.35
N SER A 52 -14.79 3.44 -10.40
CA SER A 52 -13.80 4.37 -10.97
C SER A 52 -13.84 5.66 -10.18
N GLY A 53 -12.81 6.49 -10.30
CA GLY A 53 -12.79 7.76 -9.60
C GLY A 53 -11.38 8.22 -9.29
N SER A 54 -11.26 9.04 -8.26
CA SER A 54 -9.99 9.64 -7.86
C SER A 54 -9.87 9.71 -6.34
N ASN A 55 -8.62 9.73 -5.89
CA ASN A 55 -8.28 10.01 -4.51
C ASN A 55 -7.30 11.19 -4.50
N GLU A 56 -7.73 12.32 -3.97
CA GLU A 56 -6.84 13.44 -3.65
C GLU A 56 -6.46 13.31 -2.17
N PHE A 57 -5.17 13.36 -1.88
CA PHE A 57 -4.67 13.37 -0.51
C PHE A 57 -3.73 14.55 -0.30
N LYS A 58 -3.91 15.22 0.84
CA LYS A 58 -3.03 16.31 1.28
C LYS A 58 -2.18 15.80 2.42
N PHE A 59 -0.90 16.15 2.37
CA PHE A 59 0.07 15.65 3.32
C PHE A 59 1.11 16.71 3.67
N THR A 60 1.69 16.56 4.86
CA THR A 60 2.85 17.30 5.32
C THR A 60 4.09 16.44 5.10
N ALA A 61 5.10 16.93 4.41
CA ALA A 61 6.39 16.26 4.34
C ALA A 61 7.06 16.26 5.73
N THR A 62 7.47 15.09 6.23
CA THR A 62 8.15 14.96 7.53
C THR A 62 9.67 15.04 7.40
N ARG A 63 10.19 14.92 6.17
CA ARG A 63 11.60 15.02 5.77
C ARG A 63 11.67 15.23 4.26
N ASP A 64 12.87 15.47 3.73
CA ASP A 64 13.08 15.50 2.29
C ASP A 64 12.95 14.11 1.66
N PHE A 65 12.28 14.04 0.51
CA PHE A 65 12.14 12.82 -0.27
C PHE A 65 11.85 13.13 -1.75
N THR A 66 12.16 12.16 -2.60
CA THR A 66 11.83 12.18 -4.04
C THR A 66 10.93 11.00 -4.44
N LYS A 67 10.63 10.11 -3.50
CA LYS A 67 9.76 8.94 -3.67
C LYS A 67 8.88 8.78 -2.45
N LEU A 68 7.62 8.44 -2.71
CA LEU A 68 6.63 8.09 -1.71
C LEU A 68 5.93 6.80 -2.14
N GLN A 69 5.34 6.09 -1.19
CA GLN A 69 4.62 4.84 -1.44
C GLN A 69 3.24 4.91 -0.78
N PHE A 70 2.19 4.75 -1.60
CA PHE A 70 0.82 4.48 -1.16
C PHE A 70 0.37 3.09 -1.66
N ASP A 71 -0.59 2.49 -0.97
CA ASP A 71 -1.05 1.15 -1.26
C ASP A 71 -2.30 1.18 -2.15
N LEU A 72 -2.33 0.30 -3.16
CA LEU A 72 -3.48 0.09 -4.03
C LEU A 72 -3.79 -1.41 -4.11
N PHE A 73 -5.08 -1.77 -4.13
CA PHE A 73 -5.48 -3.15 -4.34
C PHE A 73 -5.12 -3.61 -5.77
N ALA A 74 -4.71 -4.87 -5.90
CA ALA A 74 -4.18 -5.42 -7.15
C ALA A 74 -5.19 -5.45 -8.31
N ASN A 75 -6.49 -5.40 -8.02
CA ASN A 75 -7.56 -5.34 -9.01
C ASN A 75 -7.84 -3.91 -9.53
N LEU A 76 -7.20 -2.89 -8.96
CA LEU A 76 -7.33 -1.50 -9.39
C LEU A 76 -6.12 -1.09 -10.23
N LYS A 77 -6.35 -0.18 -11.17
CA LYS A 77 -5.31 0.37 -12.06
C LYS A 77 -5.18 1.87 -11.82
N VAL A 78 -3.94 2.35 -11.70
CA VAL A 78 -3.66 3.79 -11.69
C VAL A 78 -3.61 4.29 -13.12
N GLU A 79 -4.48 5.22 -13.48
CA GLU A 79 -4.50 5.82 -14.81
C GLU A 79 -3.65 7.10 -14.88
N LYS A 80 -3.62 7.89 -13.81
CA LYS A 80 -2.89 9.15 -13.75
C LYS A 80 -2.49 9.49 -12.32
N VAL A 81 -1.35 10.16 -12.18
CA VAL A 81 -0.92 10.81 -10.94
C VAL A 81 -0.71 12.30 -11.22
N ILE A 82 -1.26 13.15 -10.36
CA ILE A 82 -1.11 14.61 -10.44
C ILE A 82 -0.53 15.11 -9.12
N TYR A 83 0.53 15.89 -9.18
CA TYR A 83 1.13 16.55 -8.03
C TYR A 83 1.20 18.05 -8.28
N GLN A 84 0.56 18.84 -7.41
CA GLN A 84 0.50 20.31 -7.51
C GLN A 84 0.07 20.80 -8.92
N GLY A 85 -0.95 20.15 -9.49
CA GLY A 85 -1.48 20.48 -10.82
C GLY A 85 -0.63 19.99 -12.00
N LYS A 86 0.49 19.30 -11.77
CA LYS A 86 1.37 18.75 -12.82
C LYS A 86 1.23 17.23 -12.89
N SER A 87 1.17 16.69 -14.10
CA SER A 87 1.21 15.23 -14.28
C SER A 87 2.62 14.71 -14.00
N LEU A 88 2.70 13.57 -13.31
CA LEU A 88 3.94 12.84 -13.03
C LEU A 88 4.08 11.61 -13.93
#